data_AF-A0A4U8UNW5-F1
#
_entry.id   AF-A0A4U8UNW5-F1
#
_cell.length_a   1.000
_cell.length_b   1.000
_cell.length_c   1.000
_cell.angle_alpha   90.00
_cell.angle_beta   90.00
_cell.angle_gamma   90.00
#
_symmetry.space_group_name_H-M   'P 1'
#
loop_
_entity.id
_entity.type
_entity.pdbx_description
1 polymer ?
#
loop_
_entity_poly.entity_id
_entity_poly.type
_entity_poly.pdbx_seq_one_letter_code
_entity_poly.pdbx_strand_id
1 'polypeptide(L)'
;MVLPEIEISPLPKNSGGWGPLPDGNDTKKDNLLTSMPFQEFNKCDRVGRAADWLGTDRYYKRGDGHYRHNERIYGSAANAGQQFDYVHENDDQHFQLVDTSKPQRPNNKPFRRHFHMRRMMQQREQDRQQIANSTQNAKLKRSIIKEHMRVFKMKNRRGGRAGNANTGARRWNDRNHHKNRQYSVQVQPEWTLHDRIELTRLNKHILPNVEGKDIKGHCYGSLHYYDKSVDRITVKNAVNLQVCGGAFCNVSTTDDPVMEQLAQENAGNVFATDTILATLMASNRSVYSWDIIAHRIGDKLFLDKRDSGGFSNPVDALTVSETSVEPPLFDAPGINNARDLATEALYINQNFRRQVLKRTEKAYKFENETILLAENDPAAKNIETAFKYRQFNVGKDFSDNPIRLVCRTEHDAVQTGVNGETQFLTIKGQHAVRRR
;
A
#
# COMPACT_ATOMS: atom_id res chain seq x y z
N MET A 1 44.63 -20.67 25.51
CA MET A 1 43.69 -19.76 24.82
C MET A 1 43.97 -19.90 23.33
N VAL A 2 43.02 -20.44 22.57
CA VAL A 2 43.16 -20.56 21.11
C VAL A 2 42.79 -19.20 20.52
N LEU A 3 43.70 -18.61 19.76
CA LEU A 3 43.44 -17.34 19.07
C LEU A 3 42.40 -17.58 17.96
N PRO A 4 41.51 -16.62 17.68
CA PRO A 4 40.54 -16.75 16.60
C PRO A 4 41.26 -16.82 15.25
N GLU A 5 40.90 -17.84 14.47
CA GLU A 5 41.42 -18.06 13.12
C GLU A 5 40.57 -17.25 12.13
N ILE A 6 41.22 -16.38 11.36
CA ILE A 6 40.57 -15.56 10.33
C ILE A 6 40.95 -16.14 8.98
N GLU A 7 40.01 -16.80 8.32
CA GLU A 7 40.17 -17.20 6.92
C GLU A 7 39.91 -15.99 6.00
N ILE A 8 40.94 -15.58 5.27
CA ILE A 8 40.82 -14.53 4.27
C ILE A 8 40.20 -15.15 3.01
N SER A 9 39.04 -14.63 2.60
CA SER A 9 38.41 -15.06 1.36
C SER A 9 39.28 -14.71 0.15
N PRO A 10 39.47 -15.63 -0.81
CA PRO A 10 40.29 -15.35 -1.98
C PRO A 10 39.64 -14.27 -2.85
N LEU A 11 40.39 -13.21 -3.12
CA LEU A 11 39.98 -12.14 -4.03
C LEU A 11 40.61 -12.34 -5.41
N PRO A 12 39.80 -12.34 -6.48
CA PRO A 12 40.32 -12.50 -7.82
C PRO A 12 41.03 -11.24 -8.30
N LYS A 13 42.11 -11.43 -9.07
CA LYS A 13 42.96 -10.34 -9.54
C LYS A 13 42.69 -10.07 -11.02
N ASN A 14 42.05 -8.93 -11.31
CA ASN A 14 41.88 -8.45 -12.69
C ASN A 14 43.01 -7.47 -13.05
N SER A 15 43.89 -7.85 -13.98
CA SER A 15 44.98 -6.99 -14.46
C SER A 15 44.58 -6.02 -15.59
N GLY A 16 43.43 -6.27 -16.25
CA GLY A 16 42.97 -5.51 -17.41
C GLY A 16 41.88 -4.47 -17.10
N GLY A 17 41.43 -4.39 -15.85
CA GLY A 17 40.40 -3.44 -15.43
C GLY A 17 39.89 -3.72 -14.02
N TRP A 18 38.84 -3.00 -13.62
CA TRP A 18 38.22 -3.11 -12.30
C TRP A 18 36.92 -3.95 -12.29
N GLY A 19 36.62 -4.64 -13.40
CA GLY A 19 35.40 -5.42 -13.60
C GLY A 19 35.57 -6.93 -13.35
N PRO A 20 34.53 -7.75 -13.58
CA PRO A 20 34.61 -9.20 -13.47
C PRO A 20 35.64 -9.77 -14.47
N LEU A 21 36.26 -10.90 -14.14
CA LEU A 21 37.18 -11.56 -15.06
C LEU A 21 36.42 -12.07 -16.31
N PRO A 22 37.01 -11.96 -17.52
CA PRO A 22 36.35 -12.35 -18.78
C PRO A 22 35.90 -13.82 -18.83
N ASP A 23 36.55 -14.70 -18.07
CA ASP A 23 36.31 -16.15 -18.09
C ASP A 23 35.39 -16.65 -16.96
N GLY A 24 34.71 -15.75 -16.22
CA GLY A 24 33.71 -16.15 -15.21
C GLY A 24 34.24 -17.05 -14.08
N ASN A 25 35.56 -17.08 -13.87
CA ASN A 25 36.24 -17.98 -12.94
C ASN A 25 36.39 -17.36 -11.53
N ASP A 26 35.47 -16.48 -11.14
CA ASP A 26 35.51 -15.81 -9.85
C ASP A 26 34.68 -16.59 -8.83
N THR A 27 35.40 -17.37 -8.03
CA THR A 27 34.91 -18.09 -6.84
C THR A 27 34.08 -19.35 -7.11
N LYS A 28 34.06 -20.24 -6.11
CA LYS A 28 33.36 -21.55 -6.13
C LYS A 28 31.88 -21.49 -6.53
N LYS A 29 31.23 -20.31 -6.50
CA LYS A 29 29.82 -20.13 -6.88
C LYS A 29 29.63 -20.02 -8.40
N ASP A 30 30.59 -19.46 -9.12
CA ASP A 30 30.46 -19.27 -10.57
C ASP A 30 30.71 -20.59 -11.31
N ASN A 31 31.60 -21.46 -10.80
CA ASN A 31 31.83 -22.80 -11.36
C ASN A 31 30.56 -23.68 -11.43
N LEU A 32 29.59 -23.49 -10.52
CA LEU A 32 28.32 -24.22 -10.53
C LEU A 32 27.41 -23.76 -11.68
N LEU A 33 27.50 -22.48 -12.04
CA LEU A 33 26.67 -21.86 -13.09
C LEU A 33 27.31 -22.01 -14.47
N THR A 34 28.64 -22.09 -14.57
CA THR A 34 29.36 -22.30 -15.85
C THR A 34 29.02 -23.65 -16.51
N SER A 35 28.70 -24.67 -15.72
CA SER A 35 28.32 -26.00 -16.24
C SER A 35 26.84 -26.14 -16.64
N MET A 36 26.01 -25.12 -16.44
CA MET A 36 24.56 -25.17 -16.67
C MET A 36 24.13 -24.08 -17.66
N PRO A 37 23.23 -24.39 -18.62
CA PRO A 37 22.65 -23.34 -19.45
C PRO A 37 21.94 -22.29 -18.59
N PHE A 38 22.25 -21.02 -18.82
CA PHE A 38 21.64 -19.92 -18.07
C PHE A 38 20.20 -19.68 -18.55
N GLN A 39 19.26 -19.61 -17.61
CA GLN A 39 17.91 -19.11 -17.84
C GLN A 39 17.46 -18.28 -16.64
N GLU A 40 16.98 -17.07 -16.92
CA GLU A 40 16.51 -16.16 -15.88
C GLU A 40 15.20 -16.65 -15.28
N PHE A 41 15.06 -16.53 -13.96
CA PHE A 41 13.85 -16.91 -13.24
C PHE A 41 13.64 -16.01 -12.01
N ASN A 42 12.40 -15.92 -11.55
CA ASN A 42 12.05 -15.20 -10.33
C ASN A 42 11.53 -16.20 -9.29
N LYS A 43 12.15 -16.21 -8.10
CA LYS A 43 11.75 -17.09 -6.99
C LYS A 43 10.38 -16.75 -6.42
N CYS A 44 9.85 -15.57 -6.70
CA CYS A 44 8.55 -15.11 -6.23
C CYS A 44 7.41 -15.45 -7.19
N ASP A 45 7.70 -16.02 -8.36
CA ASP A 45 6.67 -16.41 -9.32
C ASP A 45 5.83 -17.56 -8.74
N ARG A 46 4.53 -17.54 -9.05
CA ARG A 46 3.62 -18.57 -8.53
C ARG A 46 3.94 -19.91 -9.17
N VAL A 47 4.11 -20.94 -8.33
CA VAL A 47 4.34 -22.33 -8.76
C VAL A 47 3.06 -23.17 -8.68
N GLY A 48 3.02 -24.32 -9.36
CA GLY A 48 1.93 -25.31 -9.24
C GLY A 48 0.95 -25.40 -10.42
N ARG A 49 1.36 -25.02 -11.63
CA ARG A 49 0.54 -25.21 -12.85
C ARG A 49 0.54 -26.68 -13.28
N ALA A 50 -0.64 -27.26 -13.46
CA ALA A 50 -0.80 -28.61 -14.01
C ALA A 50 -0.67 -28.63 -15.54
N ALA A 51 -0.01 -29.64 -16.09
CA ALA A 51 0.01 -29.94 -17.52
C ALA A 51 -1.19 -30.84 -17.87
N ASP A 52 -1.99 -30.44 -18.86
CA ASP A 52 -3.14 -31.21 -19.35
C ASP A 52 -3.01 -31.43 -20.85
N TRP A 53 -2.79 -32.69 -21.25
CA TRP A 53 -2.67 -33.12 -22.66
C TRP A 53 -4.03 -33.29 -23.35
N LEU A 54 -5.13 -33.43 -22.60
CA LEU A 54 -6.49 -33.50 -23.15
C LEU A 54 -7.07 -32.11 -23.42
N GLY A 55 -6.50 -31.06 -22.80
CA GLY A 55 -6.96 -29.69 -22.96
C GLY A 55 -8.36 -29.43 -22.39
N THR A 56 -8.81 -30.23 -21.43
CA THR A 56 -10.14 -30.11 -20.81
C THR A 56 -10.36 -28.77 -20.14
N ASP A 57 -9.35 -28.25 -19.44
CA ASP A 57 -9.43 -26.94 -18.77
C ASP A 57 -9.51 -25.77 -19.78
N ARG A 58 -9.01 -26.02 -21.01
CA ARG A 58 -9.08 -25.11 -22.15
C ARG A 58 -10.45 -25.16 -22.86
N TYR A 59 -11.06 -26.34 -22.97
CA TYR A 59 -12.27 -26.54 -23.77
C TYR A 59 -13.53 -25.92 -23.14
N TYR A 60 -13.70 -25.98 -21.82
CA TYR A 60 -14.90 -25.50 -21.13
C TYR A 60 -14.93 -23.98 -20.85
N LYS A 61 -13.80 -23.28 -21.01
CA LYS A 61 -13.65 -21.86 -20.59
C LYS A 61 -13.33 -20.91 -21.74
N ARG A 62 -13.72 -21.25 -22.97
CA ARG A 62 -13.40 -20.48 -24.19
C ARG A 62 -14.15 -19.14 -24.32
N GLY A 63 -15.10 -18.85 -23.43
CA GLY A 63 -15.98 -17.68 -23.51
C GLY A 63 -15.73 -16.59 -22.46
N ASP A 64 -14.79 -16.78 -21.54
CA ASP A 64 -14.61 -15.85 -20.41
C ASP A 64 -13.13 -15.51 -20.21
N GLY A 65 -12.83 -14.27 -19.82
CA GLY A 65 -11.48 -13.66 -19.80
C GLY A 65 -10.44 -14.34 -18.89
N HIS A 66 -10.76 -15.50 -18.33
CA HIS A 66 -9.93 -16.33 -17.47
C HIS A 66 -8.74 -17.00 -18.18
N TYR A 67 -8.74 -17.10 -19.51
CA TYR A 67 -7.55 -17.53 -20.25
C TYR A 67 -6.34 -16.61 -20.01
N ARG A 68 -6.58 -15.30 -20.05
CA ARG A 68 -5.56 -14.28 -19.74
C ARG A 68 -5.18 -14.28 -18.26
N HIS A 69 -6.00 -14.86 -17.39
CA HIS A 69 -5.73 -14.91 -15.95
C HIS A 69 -4.66 -15.96 -15.63
N ASN A 70 -4.74 -17.17 -16.20
CA ASN A 70 -3.72 -18.20 -15.98
C ASN A 70 -2.36 -17.82 -16.59
N GLU A 71 -2.35 -17.20 -17.79
CA GLU A 71 -1.12 -16.66 -18.37
C GLU A 71 -0.54 -15.47 -17.59
N ARG A 72 -1.38 -14.65 -16.93
CA ARG A 72 -0.90 -13.56 -16.06
C ARG A 72 -0.46 -14.03 -14.68
N ILE A 73 -1.00 -15.13 -14.17
CA ILE A 73 -0.69 -15.65 -12.83
C ILE A 73 0.58 -16.50 -12.84
N TYR A 74 0.71 -17.37 -13.85
CA TYR A 74 1.81 -18.34 -13.94
C TYR A 74 2.78 -18.00 -15.09
N GLY A 75 2.52 -16.93 -15.85
CA GLY A 75 3.47 -16.41 -16.82
C GLY A 75 4.46 -15.49 -16.13
N SER A 76 5.75 -15.76 -16.33
CA SER A 76 6.80 -14.86 -15.88
C SER A 76 6.79 -13.62 -16.77
N ALA A 77 6.53 -12.44 -16.19
CA ALA A 77 6.40 -11.18 -16.93
C ALA A 77 7.74 -10.63 -17.45
N ALA A 78 8.87 -11.16 -16.98
CA ALA A 78 10.20 -10.69 -17.34
C ALA A 78 11.01 -11.70 -18.18
N ASN A 79 10.73 -13.01 -18.10
CA ASN A 79 11.67 -14.03 -18.56
C ASN A 79 10.96 -15.10 -19.41
N ALA A 80 11.11 -15.00 -20.73
CA ALA A 80 10.66 -16.03 -21.68
C ALA A 80 11.87 -16.74 -22.31
N GLY A 81 12.73 -17.34 -21.49
CA GLY A 81 13.79 -18.22 -21.99
C GLY A 81 13.23 -19.58 -22.40
N GLN A 82 13.72 -20.14 -23.52
CA GLN A 82 13.33 -21.47 -24.03
C GLN A 82 14.46 -22.49 -23.88
N GLN A 83 15.49 -22.19 -23.09
CA GLN A 83 16.72 -22.98 -23.03
C GLN A 83 16.49 -24.40 -22.49
N PHE A 84 15.45 -24.57 -21.66
CA PHE A 84 15.04 -25.86 -21.09
C PHE A 84 13.72 -26.39 -21.67
N ASP A 85 13.24 -25.82 -22.79
CA ASP A 85 12.00 -26.27 -23.42
C ASP A 85 12.22 -27.52 -24.28
N TYR A 86 11.27 -28.46 -24.19
CA TYR A 86 11.19 -29.60 -25.09
C TYR A 86 10.15 -29.33 -26.18
N VAL A 87 10.59 -29.27 -27.44
CA VAL A 87 9.70 -29.16 -28.60
C VAL A 87 9.51 -30.55 -29.19
N HIS A 88 8.27 -31.04 -29.19
CA HIS A 88 7.92 -32.30 -29.82
C HIS A 88 7.67 -32.06 -31.31
N GLU A 89 8.56 -32.57 -32.17
CA GLU A 89 8.55 -32.28 -33.63
C GLU A 89 7.55 -33.14 -34.43
N ASN A 90 6.99 -34.19 -33.83
CA ASN A 90 6.11 -35.13 -34.53
C ASN A 90 4.63 -34.93 -34.17
N ASP A 91 3.75 -34.88 -35.17
CA ASP A 91 2.31 -34.91 -34.96
C ASP A 91 1.85 -36.35 -34.64
N ASP A 92 1.74 -36.67 -33.35
CA ASP A 92 1.29 -37.97 -32.79
C ASP A 92 -0.10 -38.44 -33.28
N GLN A 93 -0.83 -37.61 -34.03
CA GLN A 93 -2.13 -37.95 -34.62
C GLN A 93 -2.05 -39.02 -35.72
N HIS A 94 -0.85 -39.33 -36.21
CA HIS A 94 -0.64 -40.31 -37.29
C HIS A 94 -0.37 -41.74 -36.82
N PHE A 95 -0.15 -41.97 -35.53
CA PHE A 95 0.08 -43.31 -35.00
C PHE A 95 -1.23 -43.93 -34.52
N GLN A 96 -1.59 -45.08 -35.10
CA GLN A 96 -2.68 -45.90 -34.61
C GLN A 96 -2.10 -47.05 -33.78
N LEU A 97 -2.64 -47.26 -32.59
CA LEU A 97 -2.29 -48.41 -31.76
C LEU A 97 -2.80 -49.68 -32.45
N VAL A 98 -1.90 -50.58 -32.83
CA VAL A 98 -2.28 -51.88 -33.42
C VAL A 98 -2.85 -52.74 -32.31
N ASP A 99 -4.15 -53.03 -32.40
CA ASP A 99 -4.86 -53.89 -31.46
C ASP A 99 -4.50 -55.37 -31.72
N THR A 100 -3.87 -56.02 -30.74
CA THR A 100 -3.57 -57.46 -30.78
C THR A 100 -4.69 -58.32 -30.17
N SER A 101 -5.80 -57.70 -29.74
CA SER A 101 -6.94 -58.39 -29.15
C SER A 101 -7.96 -58.86 -30.22
N LYS A 102 -8.66 -59.97 -29.93
CA LYS A 102 -9.64 -60.56 -30.86
C LYS A 102 -10.88 -59.67 -30.98
N PRO A 103 -11.44 -59.46 -32.19
CA PRO A 103 -12.51 -58.48 -32.42
C PRO A 103 -13.79 -58.81 -31.65
N GLN A 104 -14.21 -57.91 -30.75
CA GLN A 104 -15.55 -57.94 -30.15
C GLN A 104 -16.58 -57.28 -31.08
N ARG A 105 -17.74 -57.94 -31.26
CA ARG A 105 -18.82 -57.48 -32.13
C ARG A 105 -19.44 -56.17 -31.63
N PRO A 106 -19.75 -55.21 -32.52
CA PRO A 106 -20.30 -53.91 -32.12
C PRO A 106 -21.76 -54.02 -31.66
N ASN A 107 -22.05 -53.55 -30.44
CA ASN A 107 -23.40 -53.45 -29.90
C ASN A 107 -24.06 -52.13 -30.38
N ASN A 108 -24.57 -52.14 -31.62
CA ASN A 108 -25.41 -51.06 -32.14
C ASN A 108 -26.71 -50.99 -31.32
N LYS A 109 -26.86 -49.97 -30.47
CA LYS A 109 -28.17 -49.51 -30.00
C LYS A 109 -28.37 -48.04 -30.38
N PRO A 110 -29.38 -47.71 -31.21
CA PRO A 110 -29.56 -46.38 -31.75
C PRO A 110 -30.22 -45.42 -30.74
N PHE A 111 -29.80 -44.17 -30.86
CA PHE A 111 -30.31 -42.97 -30.23
C PHE A 111 -31.85 -42.87 -30.27
N ARG A 112 -32.54 -43.01 -29.12
CA ARG A 112 -33.99 -42.72 -28.98
C ARG A 112 -34.28 -41.83 -27.76
N ARG A 113 -33.85 -40.56 -27.81
CA ARG A 113 -34.21 -39.52 -26.81
C ARG A 113 -35.40 -38.64 -27.19
N HIS A 114 -36.09 -38.91 -28.31
CA HIS A 114 -37.18 -38.04 -28.81
C HIS A 114 -38.62 -38.53 -28.57
N PHE A 115 -38.83 -39.68 -27.92
CA PHE A 115 -40.20 -40.23 -27.72
C PHE A 115 -40.80 -40.01 -26.32
N HIS A 116 -40.04 -39.49 -25.34
CA HIS A 116 -40.56 -39.28 -23.98
C HIS A 116 -41.39 -37.99 -23.79
N MET A 117 -41.16 -36.95 -24.62
CA MET A 117 -41.92 -35.69 -24.53
C MET A 117 -43.34 -35.80 -25.08
N ARG A 118 -43.58 -36.67 -26.08
CA ARG A 118 -44.91 -36.84 -26.68
C ARG A 118 -45.87 -37.63 -25.78
N ARG A 119 -45.35 -38.57 -24.98
CA ARG A 119 -46.14 -39.39 -24.04
C ARG A 119 -46.65 -38.58 -22.83
N MET A 120 -45.90 -37.57 -22.40
CA MET A 120 -46.27 -36.67 -21.28
C MET A 120 -47.35 -35.65 -21.65
N MET A 121 -47.45 -35.23 -22.93
CA MET A 121 -48.51 -34.33 -23.38
C MET A 121 -49.86 -35.04 -23.58
N GLN A 122 -49.85 -36.29 -24.07
CA GLN A 122 -51.07 -37.10 -24.23
C GLN A 122 -51.72 -37.48 -22.88
N GLN A 123 -50.93 -37.62 -21.81
CA GLN A 123 -51.44 -37.89 -20.47
C GLN A 123 -52.13 -36.65 -19.86
N ARG A 124 -51.63 -35.44 -20.15
CA ARG A 124 -52.23 -34.17 -19.70
C ARG A 124 -53.55 -33.83 -20.39
N GLU A 125 -53.77 -34.31 -21.61
CA GLU A 125 -55.04 -34.14 -22.32
C GLU A 125 -56.13 -35.11 -21.83
N GLN A 126 -55.75 -36.34 -21.44
CA GLN A 126 -56.67 -37.31 -20.84
C GLN A 126 -57.12 -36.90 -19.42
N ASP A 127 -56.24 -36.31 -18.62
CA ASP A 127 -56.61 -35.78 -17.29
C ASP A 127 -57.53 -34.56 -17.37
N ARG A 128 -57.47 -33.80 -18.48
CA ARG A 128 -58.34 -32.63 -18.71
C ARG A 128 -59.76 -33.02 -19.13
N GLN A 129 -59.92 -34.17 -19.79
CA GLN A 129 -61.22 -34.69 -20.22
C GLN A 129 -61.95 -35.48 -19.11
N GLN A 130 -61.22 -36.10 -18.16
CA GLN A 130 -61.84 -36.78 -17.01
C GLN A 130 -62.44 -35.83 -15.95
N ILE A 131 -61.98 -34.57 -15.90
CA ILE A 131 -62.50 -33.54 -14.97
C ILE A 131 -63.83 -32.92 -15.47
N ALA A 132 -64.22 -33.15 -16.73
CA ALA A 132 -65.45 -32.61 -17.30
C ALA A 132 -66.72 -33.43 -16.97
N ASN A 133 -66.59 -34.70 -16.55
CA ASN A 133 -67.72 -35.61 -16.34
C ASN A 133 -68.00 -36.01 -14.88
N SER A 134 -67.34 -35.40 -13.89
CA SER A 134 -67.63 -35.68 -12.47
C SER A 134 -68.44 -34.56 -11.84
N THR A 135 -69.76 -34.65 -12.04
CA THR A 135 -70.77 -33.86 -11.35
C THR A 135 -71.00 -34.47 -9.98
N GLN A 136 -70.26 -33.98 -8.97
CA GLN A 136 -70.68 -33.77 -7.58
C GLN A 136 -69.44 -33.48 -6.74
N ASN A 137 -69.49 -32.39 -5.97
CA ASN A 137 -68.43 -31.87 -5.07
C ASN A 137 -67.32 -30.98 -5.70
N ALA A 138 -67.68 -30.15 -6.68
CA ALA A 138 -66.81 -29.10 -7.23
C ALA A 138 -66.62 -27.87 -6.30
N LYS A 139 -67.39 -27.71 -5.21
CA LYS A 139 -67.32 -26.53 -4.33
C LYS A 139 -66.23 -26.62 -3.26
N LEU A 140 -65.97 -27.80 -2.69
CA LEU A 140 -64.96 -28.01 -1.64
C LEU A 140 -63.51 -28.16 -2.16
N LYS A 141 -63.32 -28.67 -3.38
CA LYS A 141 -61.98 -28.80 -3.98
C LYS A 141 -61.51 -27.53 -4.69
N ARG A 142 -62.42 -26.64 -5.09
CA ARG A 142 -62.07 -25.32 -5.65
C ARG A 142 -61.58 -24.32 -4.60
N SER A 143 -61.98 -24.43 -3.33
CA SER A 143 -61.48 -23.57 -2.25
C SER A 143 -60.03 -23.92 -1.89
N ILE A 144 -59.70 -25.20 -1.76
CA ILE A 144 -58.34 -25.68 -1.45
C ILE A 144 -57.36 -25.31 -2.58
N ILE A 145 -57.77 -25.40 -3.85
CA ILE A 145 -56.94 -24.99 -5.00
C ILE A 145 -56.83 -23.46 -5.11
N LYS A 146 -57.89 -22.69 -4.79
CA LYS A 146 -57.81 -21.22 -4.70
C LYS A 146 -56.90 -20.75 -3.56
N GLU A 147 -56.88 -21.48 -2.46
CA GLU A 147 -56.06 -21.19 -1.28
C GLU A 147 -54.59 -21.54 -1.52
N HIS A 148 -54.29 -22.70 -2.09
CA HIS A 148 -52.95 -23.03 -2.57
C HIS A 148 -52.46 -22.06 -3.66
N MET A 149 -53.32 -21.59 -4.57
CA MET A 149 -52.96 -20.54 -5.54
C MET A 149 -52.78 -19.16 -4.89
N ARG A 150 -53.51 -18.81 -3.82
CA ARG A 150 -53.27 -17.58 -3.06
C ARG A 150 -51.95 -17.65 -2.32
N VAL A 151 -51.64 -18.77 -1.66
CA VAL A 151 -50.35 -18.98 -0.98
C VAL A 151 -49.19 -18.97 -1.99
N PHE A 152 -49.35 -19.58 -3.16
CA PHE A 152 -48.37 -19.53 -4.25
C PHE A 152 -48.22 -18.11 -4.86
N LYS A 153 -49.32 -17.37 -5.05
CA LYS A 153 -49.27 -15.96 -5.47
C LYS A 153 -48.71 -15.03 -4.38
N MET A 154 -48.89 -15.33 -3.10
CA MET A 154 -48.33 -14.56 -1.98
C MET A 154 -46.83 -14.82 -1.82
N LYS A 155 -46.39 -16.06 -2.07
CA LYS A 155 -44.96 -16.43 -2.16
C LYS A 155 -44.28 -15.77 -3.38
N ASN A 156 -44.97 -15.68 -4.53
CA ASN A 156 -44.49 -14.93 -5.70
C ASN A 156 -44.65 -13.40 -5.62
N ARG A 157 -45.48 -12.87 -4.70
CA ARG A 157 -45.53 -11.42 -4.39
C ARG A 157 -44.41 -10.99 -3.44
N ARG A 158 -43.73 -11.94 -2.78
CA ARG A 158 -42.51 -11.71 -1.99
C ARG A 158 -41.21 -12.18 -2.68
N GLY A 159 -41.31 -12.69 -3.91
CA GLY A 159 -40.15 -13.04 -4.72
C GLY A 159 -40.58 -13.38 -6.13
N GLY A 160 -40.35 -12.46 -7.09
CA GLY A 160 -40.65 -12.74 -8.50
C GLY A 160 -41.09 -11.55 -9.34
N ARG A 161 -40.41 -10.39 -9.24
CA ARG A 161 -40.29 -9.48 -10.38
C ARG A 161 -39.02 -9.86 -11.14
N ALA A 162 -39.18 -10.72 -12.14
CA ALA A 162 -38.32 -10.68 -13.31
C ALA A 162 -38.58 -9.32 -13.99
N GLY A 163 -37.56 -8.48 -14.01
CA GLY A 163 -37.64 -7.11 -14.49
C GLY A 163 -36.82 -6.18 -13.61
N ASN A 164 -35.52 -6.11 -13.89
CA ASN A 164 -34.61 -5.06 -13.45
C ASN A 164 -34.09 -5.12 -11.99
N ALA A 165 -33.43 -6.23 -11.61
CA ALA A 165 -32.75 -6.35 -10.31
C ALA A 165 -31.32 -6.90 -10.41
N ASN A 166 -30.62 -6.68 -11.54
CA ASN A 166 -29.20 -7.05 -11.69
C ASN A 166 -28.24 -5.85 -11.66
N THR A 167 -28.67 -4.73 -11.07
CA THR A 167 -27.82 -3.57 -10.75
C THR A 167 -27.41 -3.50 -9.28
N GLY A 168 -27.90 -4.41 -8.43
CA GLY A 168 -27.57 -4.46 -6.99
C GLY A 168 -26.57 -5.55 -6.58
N ALA A 169 -26.59 -6.71 -7.26
CA ALA A 169 -25.74 -7.86 -6.89
C ALA A 169 -24.28 -7.73 -7.37
N ARG A 170 -24.01 -6.87 -8.35
CA ARG A 170 -22.62 -6.54 -8.75
C ARG A 170 -21.90 -5.69 -7.69
N ARG A 171 -22.64 -4.94 -6.86
CA ARG A 171 -22.04 -4.03 -5.86
C ARG A 171 -21.64 -4.71 -4.54
N TRP A 172 -21.95 -5.98 -4.32
CA TRP A 172 -21.57 -6.65 -3.06
C TRP A 172 -20.15 -7.25 -3.15
N ASN A 173 -19.78 -7.80 -4.32
CA ASN A 173 -18.41 -8.23 -4.58
C ASN A 173 -17.45 -7.05 -4.82
N ASP A 174 -17.92 -5.92 -5.37
CA ASP A 174 -17.10 -4.71 -5.48
C ASP A 174 -16.83 -4.04 -4.11
N ARG A 175 -17.71 -4.24 -3.11
CA ARG A 175 -17.48 -3.78 -1.73
C ARG A 175 -16.45 -4.61 -0.97
N ASN A 176 -16.17 -5.82 -1.46
CA ASN A 176 -15.25 -6.78 -0.85
C ASN A 176 -13.99 -7.00 -1.70
N HIS A 177 -13.56 -5.99 -2.46
CA HIS A 177 -12.11 -5.79 -2.50
C HIS A 177 -11.72 -5.46 -1.07
N HIS A 178 -11.34 -6.49 -0.30
CA HIS A 178 -10.56 -6.29 0.90
C HIS A 178 -9.51 -5.26 0.51
N LYS A 179 -9.67 -4.06 1.09
CA LYS A 179 -8.72 -2.97 0.92
C LYS A 179 -7.41 -3.60 1.36
N ASN A 180 -6.59 -4.06 0.42
CA ASN A 180 -5.27 -4.63 0.71
C ASN A 180 -4.45 -3.44 1.22
N ARG A 181 -4.64 -3.15 2.50
CA ARG A 181 -3.89 -2.14 3.22
C ARG A 181 -2.54 -2.77 3.42
N GLN A 182 -1.53 -2.17 2.80
CA GLN A 182 -0.17 -2.57 3.08
C GLN A 182 0.12 -2.25 4.54
N TYR A 183 0.68 -3.24 5.25
CA TYR A 183 1.20 -3.04 6.58
C TYR A 183 2.49 -2.25 6.47
N SER A 184 2.70 -1.26 7.37
CA SER A 184 3.96 -0.53 7.44
C SER A 184 5.12 -1.43 7.87
N VAL A 185 4.80 -2.49 8.64
CA VAL A 185 5.75 -3.50 9.09
C VAL A 185 5.20 -4.90 9.03
N GLN A 186 6.05 -5.84 8.65
CA GLN A 186 5.76 -7.26 8.80
C GLN A 186 5.87 -7.64 10.28
N VAL A 187 4.74 -7.97 10.90
CA VAL A 187 4.68 -8.44 12.29
C VAL A 187 5.42 -9.77 12.37
N GLN A 188 6.40 -9.86 13.27
CA GLN A 188 7.17 -11.08 13.48
C GLN A 188 6.57 -11.94 14.60
N PRO A 189 6.71 -13.28 14.55
CA PRO A 189 6.17 -14.19 15.57
C PRO A 189 6.70 -13.94 16.99
N GLU A 190 7.92 -13.43 17.12
CA GLU A 190 8.58 -13.14 18.40
C GLU A 190 8.09 -11.85 19.08
N TRP A 191 7.26 -11.05 18.40
CA TRP A 191 6.75 -9.80 18.97
C TRP A 191 5.67 -10.07 20.01
N THR A 192 5.82 -9.47 21.18
CA THR A 192 4.84 -9.57 22.27
C THR A 192 3.85 -8.41 22.21
N LEU A 193 2.55 -8.72 22.31
CA LEU A 193 1.51 -7.71 22.38
C LEU A 193 1.43 -7.16 23.81
N HIS A 194 1.78 -5.88 23.98
CA HIS A 194 1.67 -5.20 25.26
C HIS A 194 0.26 -4.64 25.52
N ASP A 195 -0.26 -3.85 24.58
CA ASP A 195 -1.57 -3.21 24.72
C ASP A 195 -2.25 -3.06 23.35
N ARG A 196 -3.58 -2.92 23.37
CA ARG A 196 -4.41 -2.69 22.19
C ARG A 196 -5.39 -1.57 22.47
N ILE A 197 -5.14 -0.43 21.84
CA ILE A 197 -6.00 0.74 21.94
C ILE A 197 -6.76 0.91 20.63
N GLU A 198 -8.08 0.92 20.70
CA GLU A 198 -8.92 1.26 19.55
C GLU A 198 -8.91 2.78 19.34
N LEU A 199 -8.63 3.22 18.10
CA LEU A 199 -8.50 4.64 17.76
C LEU A 199 -9.73 5.49 18.13
N THR A 200 -10.94 4.90 18.09
CA THR A 200 -12.18 5.59 18.48
C THR A 200 -12.20 6.02 19.95
N ARG A 201 -11.47 5.31 20.82
CA ARG A 201 -11.35 5.64 22.25
C ARG A 201 -10.50 6.89 22.48
N LEU A 202 -9.57 7.19 21.57
CA LEU A 202 -8.67 8.35 21.70
C LEU A 202 -9.41 9.69 21.69
N ASN A 203 -10.57 9.78 21.04
CA ASN A 203 -11.40 10.99 20.98
C ASN A 203 -11.85 11.51 22.34
N LYS A 204 -11.83 10.67 23.39
CA LYS A 204 -12.28 11.04 24.74
C LYS A 204 -11.15 11.56 25.62
N HIS A 205 -9.89 11.40 25.21
CA HIS A 205 -8.75 11.86 26.00
C HIS A 205 -8.48 13.34 25.74
N ILE A 206 -8.32 14.09 26.82
CA ILE A 206 -8.07 15.53 26.80
C ILE A 206 -7.00 15.84 27.83
N LEU A 207 -6.00 16.61 27.42
CA LEU A 207 -4.98 17.18 28.30
C LEU A 207 -4.98 18.71 28.10
N PRO A 208 -5.63 19.48 28.99
CA PRO A 208 -5.67 20.93 28.87
C PRO A 208 -4.34 21.58 29.32
N ASN A 209 -4.13 22.83 28.90
CA ASN A 209 -3.05 23.71 29.40
C ASN A 209 -1.62 23.22 29.15
N VAL A 210 -1.34 22.67 27.98
CA VAL A 210 0.03 22.31 27.57
C VAL A 210 0.66 23.50 26.85
N GLU A 211 1.60 24.18 27.51
CA GLU A 211 2.39 25.26 26.91
C GLU A 211 3.83 24.82 26.63
N GLY A 212 4.30 25.10 25.42
CA GLY A 212 5.68 24.81 25.02
C GLY A 212 6.59 25.99 25.30
N LYS A 213 7.72 25.75 25.96
CA LYS A 213 8.77 26.75 26.18
C LYS A 213 9.96 26.46 25.27
N ASP A 214 10.43 27.48 24.56
CA ASP A 214 11.64 27.38 23.74
C ASP A 214 12.85 27.17 24.67
N ILE A 215 13.69 26.19 24.35
CA ILE A 215 14.93 25.93 25.09
C ILE A 215 15.97 26.95 24.63
N LYS A 216 16.49 27.75 25.57
CA LYS A 216 17.43 28.84 25.29
C LYS A 216 18.69 28.31 24.61
N GLY A 217 19.19 28.98 23.58
CA GLY A 217 20.38 28.54 22.84
C GLY A 217 20.14 27.42 21.84
N HIS A 218 18.92 26.87 21.74
CA HIS A 218 18.61 25.76 20.84
C HIS A 218 17.61 26.18 19.74
N CYS A 219 17.98 27.25 19.02
CA CYS A 219 17.33 27.67 17.78
C CYS A 219 18.36 27.66 16.64
N TYR A 220 18.09 26.89 15.60
CA TYR A 220 19.06 26.59 14.54
C TYR A 220 18.53 26.92 13.15
N GLY A 221 19.42 27.34 12.25
CA GLY A 221 19.16 27.53 10.83
C GLY A 221 18.84 28.97 10.44
N SER A 222 18.45 29.14 9.18
CA SER A 222 18.09 30.43 8.60
C SER A 222 16.85 30.31 7.72
N LEU A 223 16.05 31.38 7.67
CA LEU A 223 14.77 31.42 6.98
C LEU A 223 14.74 32.54 5.96
N HIS A 224 14.20 32.24 4.78
CA HIS A 224 13.89 33.27 3.80
C HIS A 224 12.53 33.93 4.09
N TYR A 225 12.36 35.14 3.56
CA TYR A 225 11.11 35.86 3.68
C TYR A 225 10.08 35.33 2.68
N TYR A 226 8.83 35.19 3.13
CA TYR A 226 7.71 34.82 2.29
C TYR A 226 7.41 35.90 1.26
N ASP A 227 7.19 35.49 0.01
CA ASP A 227 6.79 36.39 -1.05
C ASP A 227 5.28 36.65 -1.04
N LYS A 228 4.86 37.79 -0.49
CA LYS A 228 3.46 38.24 -0.49
C LYS A 228 2.87 38.42 -1.90
N SER A 229 3.68 38.43 -2.96
CA SER A 229 3.16 38.44 -4.34
C SER A 229 2.38 37.16 -4.66
N VAL A 230 2.72 36.05 -4.01
CA VAL A 230 2.10 34.72 -4.17
C VAL A 230 0.63 34.74 -3.74
N ASP A 231 0.26 35.56 -2.77
CA ASP A 231 -1.14 35.71 -2.32
C ASP A 231 -2.08 36.24 -3.41
N ARG A 232 -1.53 36.86 -4.47
CA ARG A 232 -2.30 37.40 -5.60
C ARG A 232 -2.51 36.38 -6.72
N ILE A 233 -1.96 35.17 -6.59
CA ILE A 233 -2.14 34.11 -7.57
C ILE A 233 -3.60 33.67 -7.57
N THR A 234 -4.19 33.56 -8.76
CA THR A 234 -5.58 33.12 -8.93
C THR A 234 -5.65 32.00 -9.96
N VAL A 235 -6.79 31.30 -10.03
CA VAL A 235 -7.01 30.26 -11.04
C VAL A 235 -6.90 30.75 -12.48
N LYS A 236 -7.06 32.06 -12.72
CA LYS A 236 -6.90 32.67 -14.06
C LYS A 236 -5.46 33.10 -14.34
N ASN A 237 -4.73 33.50 -13.30
CA ASN A 237 -3.34 33.93 -13.37
C ASN A 237 -2.47 32.94 -12.58
N ALA A 238 -2.48 31.69 -13.03
CA ALA A 238 -1.72 30.63 -12.39
C ALA A 238 -0.22 30.78 -12.68
N VAL A 239 0.61 30.41 -11.70
CA VAL A 239 2.07 30.36 -11.84
C VAL A 239 2.48 28.90 -11.89
N ASN A 240 3.36 28.55 -12.84
CA ASN A 240 3.88 27.19 -12.96
C ASN A 240 4.84 26.88 -11.80
N LEU A 241 4.62 25.72 -11.17
CA LEU A 241 5.53 25.18 -10.17
C LEU A 241 6.87 24.85 -10.83
N GLN A 242 7.95 25.38 -10.28
CA GLN A 242 9.31 25.15 -10.74
C GLN A 242 9.95 24.04 -9.91
N VAL A 243 10.77 23.23 -10.57
CA VAL A 243 11.65 22.27 -9.90
C VAL A 243 12.74 23.07 -9.20
N CYS A 244 12.63 23.16 -7.88
CA CYS A 244 13.57 23.86 -7.03
C CYS A 244 14.52 22.84 -6.41
N GLY A 245 15.78 22.80 -6.85
CA GLY A 245 16.82 22.02 -6.17
C GLY A 245 17.00 22.50 -4.72
N GLY A 246 17.53 21.66 -3.84
CA GLY A 246 17.73 21.96 -2.43
C GLY A 246 17.82 20.70 -1.58
N ALA A 247 18.14 20.86 -0.30
CA ALA A 247 18.20 19.77 0.67
C ALA A 247 17.08 19.91 1.69
N PHE A 248 16.53 18.78 2.14
CA PHE A 248 15.53 18.72 3.20
C PHE A 248 16.06 17.85 4.32
N CYS A 249 15.90 18.31 5.56
CA CYS A 249 16.29 17.52 6.72
C CYS A 249 15.28 16.39 6.92
N ASN A 250 15.75 15.14 6.95
CA ASN A 250 14.94 13.98 7.29
C ASN A 250 15.47 13.22 8.51
N VAL A 251 16.29 13.89 9.33
CA VAL A 251 17.00 13.26 10.46
C VAL A 251 16.00 12.76 11.49
N SER A 252 16.21 11.53 11.94
CA SER A 252 15.42 10.83 12.95
C SER A 252 15.61 11.46 14.34
N THR A 253 14.91 10.98 15.37
CA THR A 253 15.10 11.51 16.73
C THR A 253 16.42 11.05 17.34
N THR A 254 16.85 9.81 17.07
CA THR A 254 18.09 9.26 17.65
C THR A 254 19.34 9.69 16.90
N ASP A 255 19.23 10.01 15.62
CA ASP A 255 20.36 10.51 14.80
C ASP A 255 20.55 12.03 14.95
N ASP A 256 19.77 12.67 15.81
CA ASP A 256 19.82 14.11 16.06
C ASP A 256 20.84 14.44 17.19
N PRO A 257 21.98 15.06 16.88
CA PRO A 257 23.01 15.37 17.88
C PRO A 257 22.55 16.40 18.92
N VAL A 258 21.60 17.27 18.58
CA VAL A 258 21.05 18.24 19.55
C VAL A 258 20.12 17.53 20.52
N MET A 259 19.32 16.58 20.05
CA MET A 259 18.51 15.73 20.94
C MET A 259 19.39 14.91 21.88
N GLU A 260 20.52 14.40 21.39
CA GLU A 260 21.49 13.70 22.24
C GLU A 260 22.06 14.61 23.33
N GLN A 261 22.49 15.83 22.97
CA GLN A 261 22.98 16.83 23.93
C GLN A 261 21.91 17.19 24.98
N LEU A 262 20.69 17.51 24.55
CA LEU A 262 19.56 17.83 25.43
C LEU A 262 19.19 16.65 26.34
N ALA A 263 19.34 15.43 25.85
CA ALA A 263 19.20 14.24 26.67
C ALA A 263 20.31 14.18 27.72
N GLN A 264 21.59 14.36 27.37
CA GLN A 264 22.70 14.35 28.34
C GLN A 264 22.54 15.44 29.42
N GLU A 265 22.05 16.62 29.06
CA GLU A 265 21.75 17.74 29.97
C GLU A 265 20.50 17.53 30.83
N ASN A 266 19.78 16.42 30.65
CA ASN A 266 18.51 16.10 31.34
C ASN A 266 17.40 17.15 31.14
N ALA A 267 17.37 17.80 29.96
CA ALA A 267 16.31 18.75 29.61
C ALA A 267 14.92 18.10 29.57
N GLY A 268 14.85 16.80 29.27
CA GLY A 268 13.60 16.03 29.20
C GLY A 268 13.77 14.56 29.53
N ASN A 269 12.64 13.85 29.57
CA ASN A 269 12.60 12.39 29.65
C ASN A 269 11.87 11.75 28.46
N VAL A 270 11.17 12.53 27.64
CA VAL A 270 10.61 12.06 26.36
C VAL A 270 11.14 12.94 25.24
N PHE A 271 11.63 12.35 24.17
CA PHE A 271 12.21 13.04 23.02
C PHE A 271 11.54 12.59 21.74
N ALA A 272 11.16 13.54 20.88
CA ALA A 272 10.51 13.27 19.60
C ALA A 272 10.70 14.43 18.60
N THR A 273 10.40 14.16 17.33
CA THR A 273 10.21 15.21 16.31
C THR A 273 8.73 15.58 16.18
N ASP A 274 8.46 16.77 15.67
CA ASP A 274 7.11 17.27 15.42
C ASP A 274 6.31 16.36 14.47
N THR A 275 6.92 15.81 13.42
CA THR A 275 6.26 14.84 12.52
C THR A 275 5.75 13.62 13.29
N ILE A 276 6.59 13.01 14.13
CA ILE A 276 6.23 11.84 14.95
C ILE A 276 5.08 12.18 15.91
N LEU A 277 5.16 13.34 16.58
CA LEU A 277 4.10 13.79 17.47
C LEU A 277 2.81 14.11 16.73
N ALA A 278 2.88 14.72 15.55
CA ALA A 278 1.71 15.00 14.71
C ALA A 278 0.99 13.71 14.31
N THR A 279 1.74 12.66 13.96
CA THR A 279 1.18 11.32 13.67
C THR A 279 0.47 10.74 14.89
N LEU A 280 1.06 10.83 16.08
CA LEU A 280 0.43 10.34 17.32
C LEU A 280 -0.83 11.13 17.69
N MET A 281 -0.77 12.47 17.62
CA MET A 281 -1.89 13.35 17.95
C MET A 281 -3.06 13.21 16.98
N ALA A 282 -2.78 12.97 15.68
CA ALA A 282 -3.79 12.82 14.63
C ALA A 282 -4.11 11.35 14.29
N SER A 283 -3.65 10.40 15.11
CA SER A 283 -3.79 8.95 14.88
C SER A 283 -5.24 8.49 14.66
N ASN A 284 -6.22 9.15 15.31
CA ASN A 284 -7.65 8.86 15.16
C ASN A 284 -8.22 9.09 13.74
N ARG A 285 -7.48 9.78 12.86
CA ARG A 285 -7.87 10.03 11.47
C ARG A 285 -7.18 9.10 10.46
N SER A 286 -6.19 8.33 10.92
CA SER A 286 -5.39 7.46 10.05
C SER A 286 -6.21 6.28 9.50
N VAL A 287 -5.96 5.96 8.24
CA VAL A 287 -6.54 4.81 7.51
C VAL A 287 -5.43 3.89 7.02
N TYR A 288 -4.33 4.45 6.51
CA TYR A 288 -3.12 3.74 6.15
C TYR A 288 -2.30 3.37 7.38
N SER A 289 -1.56 2.27 7.26
CA SER A 289 -0.74 1.76 8.36
C SER A 289 0.53 2.59 8.51
N TRP A 290 0.89 2.89 9.74
CA TRP A 290 2.13 3.58 10.12
C TRP A 290 2.65 2.96 11.42
N ASP A 291 3.94 3.14 11.68
CA ASP A 291 4.56 2.67 12.91
C ASP A 291 5.64 3.64 13.39
N ILE A 292 5.88 3.62 14.70
CA ILE A 292 6.86 4.44 15.42
C ILE A 292 7.65 3.48 16.31
N ILE A 293 8.96 3.66 16.36
CA ILE A 293 9.85 2.91 17.26
C ILE A 293 9.96 3.70 18.56
N ALA A 294 9.89 3.01 19.69
CA ALA A 294 10.11 3.60 21.00
C ALA A 294 11.36 2.99 21.64
N HIS A 295 12.43 3.78 21.75
CA HIS A 295 13.66 3.38 22.43
C HIS A 295 13.62 3.86 23.88
N ARG A 296 13.61 2.93 24.83
CA ARG A 296 13.71 3.24 26.26
C ARG A 296 15.13 2.97 26.75
N ILE A 297 15.82 4.00 27.22
CA ILE A 297 17.18 3.93 27.77
C ILE A 297 17.15 4.56 29.16
N GLY A 298 17.22 3.72 30.20
CA GLY A 298 17.04 4.15 31.58
C GLY A 298 15.65 4.79 31.79
N ASP A 299 15.64 6.05 32.24
CA ASP A 299 14.42 6.85 32.45
C ASP A 299 14.05 7.74 31.25
N LYS A 300 14.72 7.57 30.10
CA LYS A 300 14.47 8.36 28.89
C LYS A 300 13.80 7.52 27.81
N LEU A 301 12.83 8.13 27.13
CA LEU A 301 12.09 7.57 26.03
C LEU A 301 12.35 8.39 24.77
N PHE A 302 12.86 7.77 23.73
CA PHE A 302 13.03 8.36 22.41
C PHE A 302 11.99 7.75 21.47
N LEU A 303 11.12 8.59 20.93
CA LEU A 303 10.16 8.21 19.90
C LEU A 303 10.79 8.48 18.55
N ASP A 304 10.91 7.45 17.76
CA ASP A 304 11.67 7.47 16.53
C ASP A 304 10.93 6.82 15.36
N LYS A 305 11.41 7.07 14.16
CA LYS A 305 10.81 6.57 12.92
C LYS A 305 11.80 5.66 12.20
N ARG A 306 11.31 4.60 11.54
CA ARG A 306 12.19 3.67 10.83
C ARG A 306 12.90 4.34 9.65
N ASP A 307 14.18 4.07 9.47
CA ASP A 307 14.79 4.27 8.16
C ASP A 307 14.28 3.17 7.21
N SER A 308 13.30 3.51 6.38
CA SER A 308 12.64 2.53 5.51
C SER A 308 13.36 2.33 4.18
N GLY A 309 14.48 3.02 3.91
CA GLY A 309 15.25 2.90 2.66
C GLY A 309 14.49 3.22 1.35
N GLY A 310 13.18 3.47 1.43
CA GLY A 310 12.29 3.83 0.33
C GLY A 310 11.86 5.29 0.39
N PHE A 311 11.32 5.80 -0.72
CA PHE A 311 11.01 7.22 -0.96
C PHE A 311 10.08 7.91 0.06
N SER A 312 9.39 7.16 0.94
CA SER A 312 8.66 7.75 2.05
C SER A 312 8.47 6.73 3.16
N ASN A 313 9.04 6.98 4.34
CA ASN A 313 8.57 6.38 5.57
C ASN A 313 7.06 6.71 5.74
N PRO A 314 6.18 5.78 6.12
CA PRO A 314 4.75 6.07 6.35
C PRO A 314 4.47 7.27 7.25
N VAL A 315 5.37 7.59 8.19
CA VAL A 315 5.28 8.75 9.09
C VAL A 315 5.55 10.07 8.34
N ASP A 316 6.45 10.07 7.36
CA ASP A 316 6.81 11.26 6.57
C ASP A 316 5.99 11.38 5.27
N ALA A 317 5.27 10.32 4.90
CA ALA A 317 4.53 10.25 3.65
C ALA A 317 3.35 11.23 3.65
N LEU A 318 3.29 12.09 2.62
CA LEU A 318 2.13 12.93 2.37
C LEU A 318 1.07 12.15 1.61
N THR A 319 0.18 11.49 2.34
CA THR A 319 -0.85 10.62 1.76
C THR A 319 -1.87 11.41 0.95
N VAL A 320 -2.34 10.81 -0.15
CA VAL A 320 -3.27 11.45 -1.10
C VAL A 320 -4.59 10.71 -1.11
N SER A 321 -5.69 11.43 -0.85
CA SER A 321 -7.05 10.86 -0.84
C SER A 321 -7.21 9.65 0.09
N GLU A 322 -6.46 9.61 1.19
CA GLU A 322 -6.46 8.50 2.16
C GLU A 322 -7.85 8.27 2.79
N THR A 323 -8.52 9.36 3.18
CA THR A 323 -9.83 9.33 3.86
C THR A 323 -11.01 9.37 2.89
N SER A 324 -10.74 9.31 1.58
CA SER A 324 -11.79 9.24 0.56
C SER A 324 -12.59 7.94 0.67
N VAL A 325 -13.82 7.95 0.18
CA VAL A 325 -14.68 6.74 0.12
C VAL A 325 -13.97 5.59 -0.61
N GLU A 326 -13.27 5.94 -1.70
CA GLU A 326 -12.47 5.05 -2.54
C GLU A 326 -11.01 5.55 -2.61
N PRO A 327 -10.17 5.20 -1.62
CA PRO A 327 -8.77 5.60 -1.61
C PRO A 327 -8.00 4.92 -2.74
N PRO A 328 -6.92 5.53 -3.25
CA PRO A 328 -6.06 4.91 -4.25
C PRO A 328 -5.46 3.60 -3.71
N LEU A 329 -5.37 2.58 -4.57
CA LEU A 329 -4.73 1.32 -4.22
C LEU A 329 -3.21 1.44 -4.32
N PHE A 330 -2.48 0.74 -3.47
CA PHE A 330 -1.02 0.70 -3.53
C PHE A 330 -0.51 -0.04 -4.77
N ASP A 331 -1.18 -1.12 -5.16
CA ASP A 331 -0.77 -1.96 -6.31
C ASP A 331 -1.57 -1.63 -7.59
N ALA A 332 -2.16 -0.43 -7.68
CA ALA A 332 -2.84 -0.02 -8.90
C ALA A 332 -1.81 0.16 -10.04
N PRO A 333 -2.08 -0.37 -11.25
CA PRO A 333 -1.20 -0.11 -12.38
C PRO A 333 -1.28 1.37 -12.80
N GLY A 334 -0.13 1.95 -13.15
CA GLY A 334 0.00 3.33 -13.61
C GLY A 334 0.28 4.35 -12.50
N ILE A 335 0.33 5.62 -12.88
CA ILE A 335 0.81 6.74 -12.03
C ILE A 335 -0.10 7.10 -10.85
N ASN A 336 -1.34 6.60 -10.84
CA ASN A 336 -2.37 6.97 -9.85
C ASN A 336 -2.43 5.99 -8.67
N ASN A 337 -1.36 5.24 -8.40
CA ASN A 337 -1.26 4.41 -7.22
C ASN A 337 -0.87 5.23 -5.98
N ALA A 338 -1.20 4.73 -4.79
CA ALA A 338 -1.01 5.48 -3.55
C ALA A 338 0.45 5.89 -3.29
N ARG A 339 1.42 5.07 -3.72
CA ARG A 339 2.85 5.29 -3.50
C ARG A 339 3.40 6.40 -4.39
N ASP A 340 3.08 6.34 -5.69
CA ASP A 340 3.53 7.33 -6.66
C ASP A 340 2.88 8.69 -6.39
N LEU A 341 1.59 8.70 -6.03
CA LEU A 341 0.90 9.92 -5.64
C LEU A 341 1.50 10.55 -4.37
N ALA A 342 1.85 9.75 -3.36
CA ALA A 342 2.52 10.27 -2.16
C ALA A 342 3.91 10.83 -2.47
N THR A 343 4.64 10.19 -3.38
CA THR A 343 5.97 10.66 -3.84
C THR A 343 5.84 11.97 -4.62
N GLU A 344 4.87 12.06 -5.51
CA GLU A 344 4.55 13.30 -6.24
C GLU A 344 4.14 14.42 -5.27
N ALA A 345 3.28 14.11 -4.29
CA ALA A 345 2.83 15.06 -3.28
C ALA A 345 3.99 15.63 -2.44
N LEU A 346 4.93 14.78 -2.06
CA LEU A 346 6.17 15.17 -1.36
C LEU A 346 6.99 16.14 -2.23
N TYR A 347 7.22 15.77 -3.48
CA TYR A 347 8.00 16.60 -4.42
C TYR A 347 7.35 17.96 -4.68
N ILE A 348 6.02 17.98 -4.86
CA ILE A 348 5.25 19.22 -5.00
C ILE A 348 5.40 20.09 -3.75
N ASN A 349 5.27 19.51 -2.56
CA ASN A 349 5.41 20.24 -1.30
C ASN A 349 6.79 20.85 -1.13
N GLN A 350 7.83 20.08 -1.41
CA GLN A 350 9.22 20.51 -1.36
C GLN A 350 9.51 21.67 -2.31
N ASN A 351 9.06 21.56 -3.56
CA ASN A 351 9.22 22.62 -4.56
C ASN A 351 8.42 23.87 -4.21
N PHE A 352 7.16 23.70 -3.79
CA PHE A 352 6.28 24.81 -3.45
C PHE A 352 6.83 25.61 -2.27
N ARG A 353 7.27 24.94 -1.20
CA ARG A 353 7.92 25.56 -0.04
C ARG A 353 9.06 26.48 -0.44
N ARG A 354 9.86 26.08 -1.43
CA ARG A 354 11.02 26.84 -1.93
C ARG A 354 10.67 27.93 -2.94
N GLN A 355 9.62 27.75 -3.73
CA GLN A 355 9.25 28.70 -4.78
C GLN A 355 8.61 29.97 -4.22
N VAL A 356 7.88 29.86 -3.10
CA VAL A 356 7.14 31.00 -2.52
C VAL A 356 7.99 31.92 -1.64
N LEU A 357 9.31 31.74 -1.65
CA LEU A 357 10.26 32.49 -0.84
C LEU A 357 11.06 33.48 -1.68
N LYS A 358 11.31 34.65 -1.12
CA LYS A 358 12.18 35.66 -1.71
C LYS A 358 13.65 35.33 -1.45
N ARG A 359 14.41 35.15 -2.52
CA ARG A 359 15.87 34.94 -2.48
C ARG A 359 16.69 36.21 -2.68
N THR A 360 16.05 37.32 -3.02
CA THR A 360 16.70 38.63 -3.21
C THR A 360 16.97 39.36 -1.90
N GLU A 361 16.19 39.05 -0.85
CA GLU A 361 16.30 39.67 0.47
C GLU A 361 17.23 38.86 1.39
N LYS A 362 17.83 39.53 2.38
CA LYS A 362 18.68 38.86 3.38
C LYS A 362 17.83 37.90 4.22
N ALA A 363 18.31 36.66 4.38
CA ALA A 363 17.67 35.66 5.22
C ALA A 363 17.66 36.10 6.70
N TYR A 364 16.60 35.73 7.42
CA TYR A 364 16.53 35.80 8.87
C TYR A 364 17.36 34.67 9.46
N LYS A 365 18.20 34.97 10.44
CA LYS A 365 19.14 34.03 11.04
C LYS A 365 18.80 33.84 12.51
N PHE A 366 18.75 32.58 12.96
CA PHE A 366 18.62 32.26 14.38
C PHE A 366 19.97 32.41 15.10
N GLU A 367 19.94 32.21 16.43
CA GLU A 367 21.14 32.26 17.30
C GLU A 367 22.26 31.36 16.75
N ASN A 368 21.92 30.14 16.34
CA ASN A 368 22.85 29.23 15.68
C ASN A 368 22.52 29.13 14.19
N GLU A 369 23.33 29.75 13.33
CA GLU A 369 23.10 29.69 11.87
C GLU A 369 23.28 28.28 11.31
N THR A 370 24.27 27.55 11.82
CA THR A 370 24.62 26.20 11.35
C THR A 370 23.68 25.17 11.95
N ILE A 371 23.12 24.32 11.09
CA ILE A 371 22.30 23.19 11.50
C ILE A 371 23.22 22.02 11.85
N LEU A 372 23.36 21.73 13.14
CA LEU A 372 24.22 20.65 13.65
C LEU A 372 23.77 19.24 13.18
N LEU A 373 22.51 19.11 12.75
CA LEU A 373 21.90 17.85 12.32
C LEU A 373 22.57 17.20 11.10
N ALA A 374 23.37 17.96 10.34
CA ALA A 374 23.88 17.52 9.06
C ALA A 374 25.32 18.01 8.80
N GLU A 375 26.13 18.22 9.84
CA GLU A 375 27.51 18.76 9.68
C GLU A 375 28.39 17.95 8.70
N ASN A 376 28.14 16.65 8.58
CA ASN A 376 28.87 15.75 7.68
C ASN A 376 28.33 15.74 6.25
N ASP A 377 27.22 16.43 5.96
CA ASP A 377 26.61 16.50 4.63
C ASP A 377 26.79 17.91 4.03
N PRO A 378 27.52 18.07 2.91
CA PRO A 378 27.62 19.36 2.22
C PRO A 378 26.24 19.93 1.81
N ALA A 379 25.21 19.10 1.70
CA ALA A 379 23.84 19.51 1.43
C ALA A 379 23.19 20.24 2.62
N ALA A 380 23.72 20.12 3.84
CA ALA A 380 23.23 20.80 5.03
C ALA A 380 23.18 22.33 4.89
N LYS A 381 24.13 22.90 4.13
CA LYS A 381 24.19 24.33 3.84
C LYS A 381 23.02 24.82 2.96
N ASN A 382 22.32 23.90 2.30
CA ASN A 382 21.19 24.19 1.42
C ASN A 382 19.83 23.91 2.08
N ILE A 383 19.81 23.56 3.37
CA ILE A 383 18.58 23.38 4.12
C ILE A 383 18.00 24.76 4.45
N GLU A 384 16.86 25.08 3.84
CA GLU A 384 16.13 26.35 4.00
C GLU A 384 15.02 26.21 5.07
N THR A 385 15.28 25.43 6.12
CA THR A 385 14.34 25.17 7.22
C THR A 385 15.06 25.44 8.52
N ALA A 386 14.34 26.05 9.48
CA ALA A 386 14.88 26.30 10.80
C ALA A 386 14.23 25.38 11.83
N PHE A 387 15.01 25.03 12.86
CA PHE A 387 14.61 24.11 13.91
C PHE A 387 14.62 24.83 15.26
N LYS A 388 13.57 24.64 16.03
CA LYS A 388 13.48 25.07 17.42
C LYS A 388 13.21 23.88 18.33
N TYR A 389 13.99 23.76 19.39
CA TYR A 389 13.78 22.75 20.41
C TYR A 389 12.91 23.33 21.52
N ARG A 390 11.79 22.65 21.80
CA ARG A 390 10.79 23.10 22.76
C ARG A 390 10.54 22.05 23.81
N GLN A 391 10.39 22.49 25.04
CA GLN A 391 10.04 21.65 26.17
C GLN A 391 8.57 21.86 26.53
N PHE A 392 7.87 20.75 26.74
CA PHE A 392 6.47 20.69 27.16
C PHE A 392 6.35 19.86 28.43
N ASN A 393 5.53 20.30 29.36
CA ASN A 393 5.14 19.48 30.51
C ASN A 393 3.79 18.83 30.18
N VAL A 394 3.78 17.50 30.02
CA VAL A 394 2.60 16.74 29.59
C VAL A 394 1.95 15.95 30.74
N GLY A 395 2.25 16.35 31.98
CA GLY A 395 1.65 15.78 33.19
C GLY A 395 2.64 14.89 33.94
N LYS A 396 2.14 13.81 34.53
CA LYS A 396 2.92 12.88 35.33
C LYS A 396 2.70 11.44 34.89
N ASP A 397 3.70 10.60 35.11
CA ASP A 397 3.62 9.17 34.84
C ASP A 397 2.84 8.41 35.96
N PHE A 398 2.76 7.08 35.83
CA PHE A 398 2.11 6.22 36.83
C PHE A 398 2.83 6.22 38.20
N SER A 399 4.07 6.68 38.26
CA SER A 399 4.89 6.79 39.46
C SER A 399 4.94 8.22 40.03
N ASP A 400 4.07 9.12 39.54
CA ASP A 400 3.99 10.54 39.89
C ASP A 400 5.21 11.39 39.49
N ASN A 401 6.07 10.88 38.60
CA ASN A 401 7.19 11.64 38.02
C ASN A 401 6.71 12.54 36.87
N PRO A 402 7.22 13.79 36.77
CA PRO A 402 6.82 14.70 35.70
C PRO A 402 7.31 14.22 34.33
N ILE A 403 6.43 14.25 33.33
CA ILE A 403 6.77 13.94 31.93
C ILE A 403 7.12 15.24 31.22
N ARG A 404 8.42 15.39 30.92
CA ARG A 404 9.02 16.53 30.21
C ARG A 404 9.35 16.11 28.79
N LEU A 405 8.46 16.44 27.87
CA LEU A 405 8.60 16.19 26.45
C LEU A 405 9.46 17.27 25.80
N VAL A 406 10.53 16.87 25.14
CA VAL A 406 11.37 17.73 24.29
C VAL A 406 11.04 17.39 22.84
N CYS A 407 10.69 18.41 22.07
CA CYS A 407 10.30 18.28 20.68
C CYS A 407 11.17 19.16 19.79
N ARG A 408 11.68 18.60 18.69
CA ARG A 408 12.20 19.40 17.58
C ARG A 408 11.02 19.87 16.74
N THR A 409 10.90 21.18 16.57
CA THR A 409 9.84 21.83 15.76
C THR A 409 10.45 22.56 14.58
N GLU A 410 9.76 22.60 13.45
CA GLU A 410 10.25 23.25 12.23
C GLU A 410 9.50 24.55 11.87
N HIS A 411 10.23 25.47 11.24
CA HIS A 411 9.68 26.65 10.57
C HIS A 411 10.23 26.72 9.14
N ASP A 412 9.38 27.17 8.20
CA ASP A 412 9.69 27.18 6.77
C ASP A 412 10.06 28.56 6.25
N ALA A 413 9.50 29.61 6.83
CA ALA A 413 9.73 30.97 6.39
C ALA A 413 9.45 32.00 7.48
N VAL A 414 9.81 33.24 7.20
CA VAL A 414 9.40 34.41 7.99
C VAL A 414 8.62 35.41 7.15
N GLN A 415 7.80 36.22 7.79
CA GLN A 415 7.09 37.33 7.18
C GLN A 415 7.06 38.52 8.13
N THR A 416 7.17 39.72 7.58
CA THR A 416 6.93 40.95 8.34
C THR A 416 5.43 41.18 8.48
N GLY A 417 4.97 41.16 9.73
CA GLY A 417 3.61 41.47 10.13
C GLY A 417 3.24 42.95 9.93
N VAL A 418 1.97 43.27 10.15
CA VAL A 418 1.44 44.64 9.92
C VAL A 418 2.11 45.67 10.84
N ASN A 419 2.46 45.25 12.07
CA ASN A 419 3.09 46.11 13.07
C ASN A 419 4.63 46.11 12.98
N GLY A 420 5.22 45.49 11.95
CA GLY A 420 6.67 45.33 11.81
C GLY A 420 7.26 44.12 12.55
N GLU A 421 6.44 43.37 13.29
CA GLU A 421 6.87 42.15 13.99
C GLU A 421 7.20 41.01 13.01
N THR A 422 8.21 40.21 13.35
CA THR A 422 8.56 39.01 12.58
C THR A 422 7.61 37.87 12.94
N GLN A 423 6.91 37.35 11.94
CA GLN A 423 6.03 36.18 12.05
C GLN A 423 6.71 34.97 11.43
N PHE A 424 6.66 33.82 12.10
CA PHE A 424 7.17 32.54 11.59
C PHE A 424 6.05 31.77 10.91
N LEU A 425 6.38 31.13 9.79
CA LEU A 425 5.41 30.46 8.94
C LEU A 425 5.77 28.98 8.76
N THR A 426 4.74 28.15 8.69
CA THR A 426 4.80 26.78 8.19
C THR A 426 4.04 26.74 6.86
N ILE A 427 4.71 26.30 5.81
CA ILE A 427 4.21 26.32 4.43
C ILE A 427 4.00 24.88 3.98
N LYS A 428 2.74 24.54 3.70
CA LYS A 428 2.37 23.23 3.13
C LYS A 428 1.55 23.45 1.87
N GLY A 429 1.83 22.67 0.83
CA GLY A 429 1.13 22.70 -0.46
C GLY A 429 0.09 21.59 -0.54
N GLN A 430 -1.17 21.95 -0.80
CA GLN A 430 -2.18 20.99 -1.19
C GLN A 430 -2.16 20.82 -2.71
N HIS A 431 -2.33 19.59 -3.18
CA HIS A 431 -2.40 19.28 -4.60
C HIS A 431 -3.70 18.55 -4.92
N ALA A 432 -4.14 18.69 -6.17
CA ALA A 432 -5.35 18.05 -6.68
C ALA A 432 -4.98 17.20 -7.90
N VAL A 433 -5.25 15.91 -7.81
CA VAL A 433 -5.03 14.96 -8.91
C VAL A 433 -6.37 14.76 -9.62
N ARG A 434 -6.42 15.14 -10.90
CA ARG A 434 -7.60 14.88 -11.73
C ARG A 434 -7.52 13.44 -12.21
N ARG A 435 -8.32 12.54 -11.62
CA ARG A 435 -8.56 11.20 -12.19
C ARG A 435 -9.11 11.39 -13.60
N ARG A 436 -8.36 10.92 -14.61
CA ARG A 436 -8.81 10.91 -16.02
C ARG A 436 -9.78 9.78 -16.27
#